data_AF-A0AB38F0P0-F1
#
_entry.id   AF-A0AB38F0P0-F1
#
_cell.length_a   1.000
_cell.length_b   1.000
_cell.length_c   1.000
_cell.angle_alpha   90.00
_cell.angle_beta   90.00
_cell.angle_gamma   90.00
#
_symmetry.space_group_name_H-M   'P 1'
#
loop_
_entity.id
_entity.type
_entity.pdbx_description
1 polymer ?
#
loop_
_entity_poly.entity_id
_entity_poly.type
_entity_poly.pdbx_seq_one_letter_code
_entity_poly.pdbx_strand_id
1 'polypeptide(L)'
;MSIRTYAVNCNDAWLNTEGDDISGSYVKYKDHQEVVAALEAKCAALTAENAGIKSAIPESRDIEDDNDNMDDVSLAEDFGFNHAIERMRRQIPETPTTDAFLAEVRAQGVDAAIEAAKNLVAQEYEYKDFKAAQSDCCMHPGSDLVGKVEMTEWLVDFAAQLRKGGNQ
;
A
#
# COMPACT_ATOMS: atom_id res chain seq x y z
N MET A 1 11.36 -5.59 -16.25
CA MET A 1 9.91 -5.41 -16.47
C MET A 1 9.45 -6.47 -17.45
N SER A 2 8.65 -7.46 -17.01
CA SER A 2 8.14 -8.52 -17.89
C SER A 2 6.80 -8.07 -18.44
N ILE A 3 6.73 -7.79 -19.75
CA ILE A 3 5.49 -7.39 -20.42
C ILE A 3 4.71 -8.67 -20.72
N ARG A 4 3.62 -8.90 -19.98
CA ARG A 4 2.66 -9.97 -20.30
C ARG A 4 1.72 -9.47 -21.39
N THR A 5 1.77 -10.10 -22.56
CA THR A 5 0.90 -9.79 -23.70
C THR A 5 -0.44 -10.50 -23.51
N TYR A 6 -1.53 -9.75 -23.44
CA TYR A 6 -2.90 -10.29 -23.40
C TYR A 6 -3.60 -10.00 -24.72
N ALA A 7 -4.38 -10.97 -25.22
CA ALA A 7 -5.27 -10.75 -26.35
C ALA A 7 -6.45 -9.89 -25.86
N VAL A 8 -6.53 -8.64 -26.33
CA VAL A 8 -7.64 -7.75 -26.04
C VAL A 8 -8.80 -8.13 -26.96
N ASN A 9 -9.92 -8.57 -26.38
CA ASN A 9 -11.14 -8.71 -27.15
C ASN A 9 -11.71 -7.31 -27.40
N CYS A 10 -11.44 -6.75 -28.58
CA CYS A 10 -11.96 -5.45 -29.02
C CYS A 10 -13.39 -5.51 -29.57
N ASN A 11 -14.04 -6.67 -29.52
CA ASN A 11 -15.42 -6.84 -29.94
C ASN A 11 -16.29 -7.10 -28.70
N ASP A 12 -17.19 -6.18 -28.39
CA ASP A 12 -18.40 -6.38 -27.55
C ASP A 12 -19.36 -7.46 -28.13
N ALA A 13 -18.85 -8.37 -28.95
CA ALA A 13 -19.61 -9.36 -29.70
C ALA A 13 -19.02 -10.74 -29.45
N TRP A 14 -19.39 -11.33 -28.31
CA TRP A 14 -19.78 -12.75 -28.29
C TRP A 14 -20.87 -12.95 -27.24
N LEU A 15 -22.10 -12.93 -27.76
CA LEU A 15 -23.31 -13.61 -27.34
C LEU A 15 -23.46 -13.90 -25.83
N ASN A 16 -24.35 -13.16 -25.18
CA ASN A 16 -25.08 -13.63 -24.02
C ASN A 16 -26.02 -14.77 -24.46
N THR A 17 -25.54 -16.00 -24.56
CA THR A 17 -26.40 -17.17 -24.70
C THR A 17 -26.57 -17.88 -23.37
N GLU A 18 -27.80 -18.35 -23.10
CA GLU A 18 -28.13 -19.08 -21.88
C GLU A 18 -27.27 -20.35 -21.79
N GLY A 19 -26.26 -20.33 -20.90
CA GLY A 19 -25.33 -21.43 -20.69
C GLY A 19 -23.85 -21.04 -20.71
N ASP A 20 -23.50 -19.83 -21.11
CA ASP A 20 -22.11 -19.37 -21.06
C ASP A 20 -21.66 -19.10 -19.61
N ASP A 21 -20.58 -19.77 -19.20
CA ASP A 21 -20.01 -19.63 -17.88
C ASP A 21 -19.30 -18.28 -17.73
N ILE A 22 -20.05 -17.28 -17.27
CA ILE A 22 -19.56 -15.95 -16.89
C ILE A 22 -18.76 -15.96 -15.58
N SER A 23 -18.56 -17.12 -14.93
CA SER A 23 -18.01 -17.19 -13.57
C SER A 23 -16.49 -17.05 -13.47
N GLY A 24 -15.74 -16.96 -14.58
CA GLY A 24 -14.32 -16.60 -14.49
C GLY A 24 -13.59 -16.58 -15.82
N SER A 25 -13.04 -15.40 -16.18
CA SER A 25 -11.77 -15.21 -16.93
C SER A 25 -11.73 -13.89 -17.70
N TYR A 26 -12.85 -13.20 -17.92
CA TYR A 26 -12.87 -11.98 -18.73
C TYR A 26 -12.96 -10.73 -17.85
N VAL A 27 -11.83 -10.01 -17.72
CA VAL A 27 -11.84 -8.65 -17.19
C VAL A 27 -12.27 -7.73 -18.31
N LYS A 28 -13.33 -6.95 -18.10
CA LYS A 28 -13.81 -6.02 -19.14
C LYS A 28 -12.76 -4.94 -19.33
N TYR A 29 -12.45 -4.60 -20.58
CA TYR A 29 -11.44 -3.59 -20.92
C TYR A 29 -11.70 -2.24 -20.22
N LYS A 30 -12.97 -1.93 -20.00
CA LYS A 30 -13.42 -0.75 -19.25
C LYS A 30 -12.97 -0.76 -17.79
N ASP A 31 -13.08 -1.90 -17.11
CA ASP A 31 -12.64 -2.07 -15.71
C ASP A 31 -11.11 -1.89 -15.60
N HIS A 32 -10.35 -2.35 -16.61
CA HIS A 32 -8.91 -2.13 -16.68
C HIS A 32 -8.55 -0.65 -16.89
N GLN A 33 -9.26 0.06 -17.76
CA GLN A 33 -9.02 1.49 -17.96
C GLN A 33 -9.26 2.31 -16.68
N GLU A 34 -10.31 1.99 -15.94
CA GLU A 34 -10.63 2.65 -14.67
C GLU A 34 -9.55 2.41 -13.62
N VAL A 35 -9.04 1.16 -13.50
CA VAL A 35 -7.93 0.83 -12.59
C VAL A 35 -6.64 1.54 -12.97
N VAL A 36 -6.29 1.56 -14.26
CA VAL A 36 -5.08 2.24 -14.75
C VAL A 36 -5.17 3.75 -14.50
N ALA A 37 -6.32 4.37 -14.81
CA ALA A 37 -6.53 5.79 -14.56
C ALA A 37 -6.44 6.14 -13.06
N ALA A 38 -7.00 5.29 -12.18
CA ALA A 38 -6.90 5.47 -10.75
C ALA A 38 -5.45 5.37 -10.23
N LEU A 39 -4.66 4.42 -10.76
CA LEU A 39 -3.25 4.27 -10.41
C LEU A 39 -2.40 5.44 -10.93
N GLU A 40 -2.63 5.88 -12.16
CA GLU A 40 -1.94 7.05 -12.74
C GLU A 40 -2.23 8.32 -11.94
N ALA A 41 -3.48 8.52 -11.51
CA ALA A 41 -3.85 9.64 -10.64
C ALA A 41 -3.13 9.60 -9.28
N LYS A 42 -3.02 8.42 -8.65
CA LYS A 42 -2.26 8.24 -7.39
C LYS A 42 -0.77 8.55 -7.60
N CYS A 43 -0.17 8.04 -8.67
CA CYS A 43 1.23 8.30 -9.00
C CYS A 43 1.50 9.78 -9.30
N ALA A 44 0.58 10.45 -10.00
CA ALA A 44 0.68 11.88 -10.27
C ALA A 44 0.60 12.70 -8.97
N ALA A 45 -0.32 12.35 -8.06
CA ALA A 45 -0.45 12.99 -6.75
C ALA A 45 0.81 12.81 -5.89
N LEU A 46 1.35 11.58 -5.81
CA LEU A 46 2.61 11.31 -5.11
C LEU A 46 3.79 12.05 -5.74
N THR A 47 3.84 12.16 -7.06
CA THR A 47 4.88 12.91 -7.77
C THR A 47 4.80 14.39 -7.47
N ALA A 48 3.58 14.97 -7.46
CA ALA A 48 3.35 16.36 -7.13
C ALA A 48 3.73 16.67 -5.67
N GLU A 49 3.38 15.80 -4.73
CA GLU A 49 3.75 15.95 -3.32
C GLU A 49 5.28 15.84 -3.14
N ASN A 50 5.93 14.86 -3.77
CA ASN A 50 7.40 14.72 -3.73
C ASN A 50 8.13 15.92 -4.36
N ALA A 51 7.60 16.48 -5.45
CA ALA A 51 8.14 17.71 -6.04
C ALA A 51 7.96 18.91 -5.08
N GLY A 52 6.79 19.00 -4.44
CA GLY A 52 6.50 19.97 -3.39
C GLY A 52 7.50 19.90 -2.25
N ILE A 53 7.70 18.72 -1.65
CA ILE A 53 8.64 18.49 -0.54
C ILE A 53 10.07 18.86 -0.95
N LYS A 54 10.52 18.45 -2.14
CA LYS A 54 11.87 18.80 -2.64
C LYS A 54 12.05 20.29 -2.88
N SER A 55 10.99 21.00 -3.27
CA SER A 55 11.04 22.45 -3.51
C SER A 55 10.81 23.29 -2.25
N ALA A 56 10.22 22.70 -1.20
CA ALA A 56 9.81 23.42 0.00
C ALA A 56 11.00 23.95 0.82
N ILE A 57 12.18 23.34 0.66
CA ILE A 57 13.36 23.66 1.45
C ILE A 57 14.56 23.83 0.51
N PRO A 58 15.20 25.02 0.50
CA PRO A 58 16.44 25.22 -0.24
C PRO A 58 17.56 24.29 0.24
N GLU A 59 18.53 24.01 -0.64
CA GLU A 59 19.73 23.30 -0.24
C GLU A 59 20.60 24.17 0.68
N SER A 60 21.26 23.52 1.65
CA SER A 60 22.26 24.16 2.49
C SER A 60 23.47 24.55 1.65
N ARG A 61 24.12 25.66 2.00
CA ARG A 61 25.39 26.07 1.40
C ARG A 61 26.52 25.20 1.95
N ASP A 62 27.49 24.91 1.08
CA ASP A 62 28.75 24.30 1.50
C ASP A 62 29.64 25.43 2.06
N ILE A 63 30.12 25.26 3.30
CA ILE A 63 30.84 26.31 4.05
C ILE A 63 32.26 25.82 4.31
N GLU A 64 33.25 26.56 3.81
CA GLU A 64 34.66 26.36 4.17
C GLU A 64 34.92 27.01 5.53
N ASP A 65 34.91 26.22 6.60
CA ASP A 65 35.04 26.68 7.99
C ASP A 65 36.49 26.81 8.49
N ASP A 66 37.48 26.39 7.67
CA ASP A 66 38.92 26.48 7.93
C ASP A 66 39.50 27.87 7.57
N ASN A 67 38.72 28.93 7.82
CA ASN A 67 39.13 30.30 7.58
C ASN A 67 39.67 30.94 8.86
N ASP A 68 40.98 31.23 8.90
CA ASP A 68 41.66 31.88 10.04
C ASP A 68 41.23 33.35 10.26
N ASN A 69 40.44 33.93 9.34
CA ASN A 69 39.96 35.30 9.44
C ASN A 69 38.79 35.43 10.43
N MET A 70 39.10 35.73 11.69
CA MET A 70 38.14 35.89 12.79
C MET A 70 37.04 36.96 12.60
N ASP A 71 37.19 37.87 11.62
CA ASP A 71 36.20 38.94 11.33
C ASP A 71 35.43 38.70 10.02
N ASP A 72 35.37 37.45 9.55
CA ASP A 72 34.64 37.11 8.33
C ASP A 72 33.11 37.06 8.56
N VAL A 73 32.46 38.19 8.28
CA VAL A 73 31.00 38.36 8.35
C VAL A 73 30.26 37.46 7.35
N SER A 74 30.89 37.05 6.25
CA SER A 74 30.25 36.19 5.24
C SER A 74 30.05 34.77 5.76
N LEU A 75 31.00 34.26 6.55
CA LEU A 75 30.91 32.97 7.22
C LEU A 75 29.72 32.93 8.19
N ALA A 76 29.53 34.00 8.97
CA ALA A 76 28.41 34.12 9.91
C ALA A 76 27.05 34.16 9.21
N GLU A 77 26.96 34.78 8.02
CA GLU A 77 25.74 34.79 7.19
C GLU A 77 25.40 33.38 6.68
N ASP A 78 26.39 32.64 6.17
CA ASP A 78 26.20 31.29 5.64
C ASP A 78 25.79 30.28 6.72
N PHE A 79 26.41 30.35 7.92
CA PHE A 79 25.97 29.56 9.06
C PHE A 79 24.53 29.90 9.48
N GLY A 80 24.18 31.20 9.49
CA GLY A 80 22.81 31.65 9.76
C GLY A 80 21.80 31.15 8.74
N PHE A 81 22.16 31.13 7.45
CA PHE A 81 21.35 30.57 6.38
C PHE A 81 21.12 29.07 6.58
N ASN A 82 22.18 28.29 6.77
CA ASN A 82 22.07 26.85 7.01
C ASN A 82 21.26 26.52 8.27
N HIS A 83 21.41 27.30 9.34
CA HIS A 83 20.60 27.15 10.54
C HIS A 83 19.11 27.41 10.29
N ALA A 84 18.77 28.40 9.44
CA ALA A 84 17.39 28.63 9.02
C ALA A 84 16.84 27.47 8.18
N ILE A 85 17.64 26.90 7.28
CA ILE A 85 17.29 25.71 6.48
C ILE A 85 17.02 24.49 7.38
N GLU A 86 17.87 24.22 8.37
CA GLU A 86 17.64 23.13 9.33
C GLU A 86 16.35 23.31 10.12
N ARG A 87 16.02 24.55 10.48
CA ARG A 87 14.75 24.86 11.15
C ARG A 87 13.55 24.62 10.24
N MET A 88 13.64 24.98 8.96
CA MET A 88 12.62 24.68 7.96
C MET A 88 12.46 23.16 7.75
N ARG A 89 13.55 22.38 7.77
CA ARG A 89 13.50 20.89 7.70
C ARG A 89 12.76 20.24 8.86
N ARG A 90 12.77 20.87 10.03
CA ARG A 90 11.99 20.38 11.18
C ARG A 90 10.50 20.69 11.07
N GLN A 91 10.11 21.58 10.15
CA GLN A 91 8.73 22.02 9.92
C GLN A 91 8.21 21.58 8.55
N ILE A 92 8.73 20.47 8.01
CA ILE A 92 8.27 19.92 6.73
C ILE A 92 6.74 19.80 6.75
N PRO A 93 6.06 20.28 5.70
CA PRO A 93 4.60 20.19 5.60
C PRO A 93 4.13 18.73 5.63
N GLU A 94 2.96 18.49 6.22
CA GLU A 94 2.34 17.17 6.24
C GLU A 94 2.21 16.59 4.82
N THR A 95 2.32 15.26 4.72
CA THR A 95 2.34 14.52 3.45
C THR A 95 1.12 13.62 3.33
N PRO A 96 -0.10 14.19 3.22
CA PRO A 96 -1.34 13.43 3.30
C PRO A 96 -1.46 12.38 2.21
N THR A 97 -0.88 12.61 1.03
CA THR A 97 -0.91 11.65 -0.08
C THR A 97 -0.01 10.46 0.21
N THR A 98 1.20 10.72 0.71
CA THR A 98 2.13 9.68 1.15
C THR A 98 1.55 8.89 2.32
N ASP A 99 0.93 9.55 3.30
CA ASP A 99 0.33 8.89 4.45
C ASP A 99 -0.85 7.99 4.04
N ALA A 100 -1.72 8.47 3.14
CA ALA A 100 -2.81 7.68 2.57
C ALA A 100 -2.28 6.47 1.79
N PHE A 101 -1.22 6.65 0.99
CA PHE A 101 -0.57 5.56 0.27
C PHE A 101 0.05 4.53 1.21
N LEU A 102 0.75 4.96 2.26
CA LEU A 102 1.33 4.06 3.26
C LEU A 102 0.26 3.32 4.09
N ALA A 103 -0.89 3.94 4.32
CA ALA A 103 -2.04 3.27 4.93
C ALA A 103 -2.62 2.19 4.01
N GLU A 104 -2.75 2.47 2.71
CA GLU A 104 -3.19 1.50 1.71
C GLU A 104 -2.23 0.32 1.60
N VAL A 105 -0.92 0.57 1.50
CA VAL A 105 0.11 -0.49 1.43
C VAL A 105 0.09 -1.36 2.70
N ARG A 106 -0.05 -0.75 3.88
CA ARG A 106 -0.21 -1.50 5.13
C ARG A 106 -1.46 -2.37 5.12
N ALA A 107 -2.59 -1.85 4.66
CA ALA A 107 -3.83 -2.62 4.55
C ALA A 107 -3.67 -3.82 3.60
N GLN A 108 -3.05 -3.61 2.43
CA GLN A 108 -2.74 -4.68 1.48
C GLN A 108 -1.80 -5.74 2.06
N GLY A 109 -0.78 -5.32 2.83
CA GLY A 109 0.13 -6.23 3.52
C GLY A 109 -0.57 -7.08 4.59
N VAL A 110 -1.50 -6.48 5.34
CA VAL A 110 -2.34 -7.19 6.32
C VAL A 110 -3.26 -8.20 5.62
N ASP A 111 -3.89 -7.82 4.51
CA ASP A 111 -4.71 -8.74 3.72
C ASP A 111 -3.89 -9.92 3.17
N ALA A 112 -2.70 -9.65 2.64
CA ALA A 112 -1.80 -10.69 2.16
C ALA A 112 -1.37 -11.66 3.28
N ALA A 113 -1.11 -11.15 4.49
CA ALA A 113 -0.76 -11.98 5.64
C ALA A 113 -1.94 -12.87 6.10
N ILE A 114 -3.16 -12.35 6.08
CA ILE A 114 -4.36 -13.11 6.41
C ILE A 114 -4.62 -14.21 5.37
N GLU A 115 -4.48 -13.90 4.08
CA GLU A 115 -4.61 -14.91 3.03
C GLU A 115 -3.53 -16.00 3.14
N ALA A 116 -2.30 -15.63 3.51
CA ALA A 116 -1.25 -16.61 3.80
C ALA A 116 -1.62 -17.51 5.00
N ALA A 117 -2.18 -16.94 6.07
CA ALA A 117 -2.65 -17.71 7.23
C ALA A 117 -3.77 -18.69 6.86
N LYS A 118 -4.77 -18.26 6.10
CA LYS A 118 -5.84 -19.12 5.58
C LYS A 118 -5.30 -20.27 4.75
N ASN A 119 -4.32 -20.00 3.89
CA ASN A 119 -3.69 -21.02 3.05
C ASN A 119 -2.88 -22.02 3.88
N LEU A 120 -2.17 -21.58 4.92
CA LEU A 120 -1.46 -22.48 5.83
C LEU A 120 -2.42 -23.42 6.56
N VAL A 121 -3.54 -22.91 7.07
CA VAL A 121 -4.58 -23.74 7.73
C VAL A 121 -5.15 -24.76 6.75
N ALA A 122 -5.43 -24.37 5.51
CA ALA A 122 -5.91 -25.32 4.50
C ALA A 122 -4.86 -26.39 4.17
N GLN A 123 -3.59 -26.01 4.01
CA GLN A 123 -2.50 -26.94 3.69
C GLN A 123 -2.20 -27.93 4.81
N GLU A 124 -2.18 -27.47 6.07
CA GLU A 124 -1.80 -28.30 7.22
C GLU A 124 -2.75 -29.48 7.44
N TYR A 125 -4.03 -29.30 7.13
CA TYR A 125 -5.06 -30.32 7.27
C TYR A 125 -5.53 -30.88 5.92
N GLU A 126 -4.76 -30.65 4.84
CA GLU A 126 -5.01 -31.18 3.50
C GLU A 126 -6.40 -30.80 2.91
N TYR A 127 -6.96 -29.66 3.31
CA TYR A 127 -8.18 -29.13 2.73
C TYR A 127 -7.91 -28.36 1.43
N LYS A 128 -8.90 -28.39 0.53
CA LYS A 128 -8.85 -27.66 -0.75
C LYS A 128 -8.76 -26.14 -0.55
N ASP A 129 -9.45 -25.62 0.45
CA ASP A 129 -9.48 -24.20 0.79
C ASP A 129 -9.86 -24.00 2.28
N PHE A 130 -9.71 -22.77 2.76
CA PHE A 130 -10.05 -22.41 4.14
C PHE A 130 -11.55 -22.58 4.45
N LYS A 131 -12.43 -22.52 3.44
CA LYS A 131 -13.87 -22.70 3.65
C LYS A 131 -14.21 -24.15 3.97
N ALA A 132 -13.53 -25.09 3.33
CA ALA A 132 -13.65 -26.52 3.65
C ALA A 132 -13.17 -26.79 5.09
N ALA A 133 -12.06 -26.20 5.50
CA ALA A 133 -11.58 -26.25 6.89
C ALA A 133 -12.62 -25.68 7.87
N GLN A 134 -13.16 -24.49 7.59
CA GLN A 134 -14.20 -23.85 8.42
C GLN A 134 -15.47 -24.71 8.53
N SER A 135 -15.90 -25.34 7.43
CA SER A 135 -17.08 -26.21 7.42
C SER A 135 -16.87 -27.46 8.27
N ASP A 136 -15.67 -28.02 8.32
CA ASP A 136 -15.40 -29.27 9.04
C ASP A 136 -15.25 -29.05 10.57
N CYS A 137 -14.94 -27.82 11.00
CA CYS A 137 -14.90 -27.43 12.41
C CYS A 137 -16.20 -27.76 13.17
N CYS A 138 -17.37 -27.70 12.51
CA CYS A 138 -18.65 -28.01 13.16
C CYS A 138 -18.84 -29.51 13.44
N MET A 139 -18.09 -30.38 12.75
CA MET A 139 -18.14 -31.83 12.93
C MET A 139 -17.18 -32.31 14.02
N HIS A 140 -16.14 -31.52 14.32
CA HIS A 140 -15.05 -31.89 15.24
C HIS A 140 -14.67 -30.75 16.20
N PRO A 141 -15.54 -30.38 17.15
CA PRO A 141 -15.39 -29.19 18.00
C PRO A 141 -14.19 -29.22 18.98
N GLY A 142 -13.55 -30.38 19.18
CA GLY A 142 -12.35 -30.52 20.01
C GLY A 142 -11.03 -30.63 19.22
N SER A 143 -11.07 -30.42 17.90
CA SER A 143 -9.90 -30.51 17.04
C SER A 143 -9.03 -29.24 17.13
N ASP A 144 -7.71 -29.41 17.00
CA ASP A 144 -6.74 -28.31 16.87
C ASP A 144 -7.06 -27.38 15.67
N LEU A 145 -7.75 -27.93 14.65
CA LEU A 145 -8.25 -27.18 13.50
C LEU A 145 -9.16 -26.02 13.91
N VAL A 146 -10.02 -26.23 14.90
CA VAL A 146 -11.01 -25.23 15.35
C VAL A 146 -10.30 -23.98 15.86
N GLY A 147 -9.30 -24.16 16.74
CA GLY A 147 -8.53 -23.03 17.28
C GLY A 147 -7.77 -22.24 16.21
N LYS A 148 -7.26 -22.91 15.17
CA LYS A 148 -6.54 -22.25 14.07
C LYS A 148 -7.47 -21.50 13.12
N VAL A 149 -8.65 -22.05 12.86
CA VAL A 149 -9.70 -21.37 12.08
C VAL A 149 -10.19 -20.14 12.85
N GLU A 150 -10.51 -20.28 14.13
CA GLU A 150 -10.93 -19.16 15.00
C GLU A 150 -9.87 -18.06 15.07
N MET A 151 -8.59 -18.43 15.20
CA MET A 151 -7.49 -17.45 15.20
C MET A 151 -7.39 -16.70 13.87
N THR A 152 -7.59 -17.39 12.75
CA THR A 152 -7.55 -16.78 11.41
C THR A 152 -8.74 -15.86 11.18
N GLU A 153 -9.93 -16.21 11.67
CA GLU A 153 -11.12 -15.35 11.66
C GLU A 153 -10.92 -14.12 12.55
N TRP A 154 -10.32 -14.29 13.72
CA TRP A 154 -9.99 -13.17 14.60
C TRP A 154 -9.03 -12.18 13.93
N LEU A 155 -8.06 -12.65 13.15
CA LEU A 155 -7.17 -11.78 12.38
C LEU A 155 -7.93 -10.94 11.33
N VAL A 156 -8.98 -11.51 10.71
CA VAL A 156 -9.86 -10.77 9.78
C VAL A 156 -10.59 -9.66 10.52
N ASP A 157 -11.18 -9.96 11.67
CA ASP A 157 -11.92 -8.99 12.48
C ASP A 157 -11.00 -7.91 13.04
N PHE A 158 -9.81 -8.29 13.49
CA PHE A 158 -8.79 -7.36 13.97
C PHE A 158 -8.34 -6.40 12.85
N ALA A 159 -8.07 -6.91 11.66
CA ALA A 159 -7.77 -6.08 10.49
C ALA A 159 -8.93 -5.14 10.13
N ALA A 160 -10.18 -5.60 10.23
CA ALA A 160 -11.36 -4.76 10.02
C ALA A 160 -11.48 -3.65 11.07
N GLN A 161 -11.11 -3.91 12.32
CA GLN A 161 -11.06 -2.89 13.38
C GLN A 161 -9.97 -1.85 13.11
N LEU A 162 -8.77 -2.27 12.67
CA LEU A 162 -7.69 -1.35 12.31
C LEU A 162 -8.10 -0.40 11.17
N ARG A 163 -8.88 -0.88 10.19
CA ARG A 163 -9.38 -0.06 9.07
C ARG A 163 -10.46 0.95 9.48
N LYS A 164 -11.22 0.68 10.55
CA LYS A 164 -12.26 1.60 11.03
C LYS A 164 -11.70 2.82 11.75
N GLY A 165 -10.39 2.85 12.01
CA GLY A 165 -9.75 3.86 12.84
C GLY A 165 -10.13 3.63 14.29
N GLY A 166 -9.20 3.11 15.09
CA GLY A 166 -9.34 3.26 16.53
C GLY A 166 -9.36 4.76 16.82
N ASN A 167 -10.39 5.25 17.53
CA ASN A 167 -10.32 6.55 18.20
C ASN A 167 -9.01 6.59 19.02
N GLN A 168 -8.00 7.26 18.50
CA GLN A 168 -6.81 7.69 19.23
C GLN A 168 -6.58 9.16 18.93
#